data_AF-A0A089P791-F1
#
_entry.id   AF-A0A089P791-F1
#
_cell.length_a   1.000
_cell.length_b   1.000
_cell.length_c   1.000
_cell.angle_alpha   90.00
_cell.angle_beta   90.00
_cell.angle_gamma   90.00
#
_symmetry.space_group_name_H-M   'P 1'
#
loop_
_entity.id
_entity.type
_entity.pdbx_description
1 polymer ?
#
loop_
_entity_poly.entity_id
_entity_poly.type
_entity_poly.pdbx_seq_one_letter_code
_entity_poly.pdbx_strand_id
1 'polypeptide(L)'
;MSQINSEVRIDRLIAEVENLTSQVKQLIELTPTRNKVWLRPSEVAQLIGVTYRQIARYREQGIFKVDSYRFNGNRYEYHNVRAIADFESRKGGYEK
;
A
#
# COMPACT_ATOMS: atom_id res chain seq x y z
N MET A 1 -31.87 -12.13 -29.13
CA MET A 1 -32.23 -11.81 -27.73
C MET A 1 -31.08 -12.04 -26.73
N SER A 2 -30.14 -12.97 -26.96
CA SER A 2 -29.00 -13.20 -26.05
C SER A 2 -27.94 -12.08 -26.04
N GLN A 3 -27.55 -11.57 -27.22
CA GLN A 3 -26.47 -10.55 -27.35
C GLN A 3 -26.80 -9.19 -26.72
N ILE A 4 -28.04 -8.71 -26.88
CA ILE A 4 -28.49 -7.42 -26.31
C ILE A 4 -28.41 -7.45 -24.77
N ASN A 5 -28.66 -8.62 -24.16
CA ASN A 5 -28.62 -8.78 -22.70
C ASN A 5 -27.17 -8.82 -22.17
N SER A 6 -26.24 -9.38 -22.95
CA SER A 6 -24.80 -9.31 -22.62
C SER A 6 -24.24 -7.91 -22.78
N GLU A 7 -24.61 -7.16 -23.83
CA GLU A 7 -24.16 -5.78 -24.04
C GLU A 7 -24.63 -4.86 -22.90
N VAL A 8 -25.92 -4.91 -22.55
CA VAL A 8 -26.46 -4.15 -21.41
C VAL A 8 -25.78 -4.51 -20.09
N ARG A 9 -25.39 -5.79 -19.91
CA ARG A 9 -24.65 -6.22 -18.73
C ARG A 9 -23.20 -5.71 -18.72
N ILE A 10 -22.55 -5.68 -19.87
CA ILE A 10 -21.19 -5.13 -20.03
C ILE A 10 -21.20 -3.63 -19.74
N ASP A 11 -22.15 -2.88 -20.30
CA ASP A 11 -22.25 -1.44 -20.08
C ASP A 11 -22.49 -1.10 -18.61
N ARG A 12 -23.33 -1.88 -17.91
CA ARG A 12 -23.53 -1.74 -16.46
C ARG A 12 -22.25 -2.01 -15.68
N LEU A 13 -21.50 -3.05 -16.05
CA LEU A 13 -20.23 -3.37 -15.40
C LEU A 13 -19.18 -2.27 -15.63
N ILE A 14 -19.12 -1.70 -16.84
CA ILE A 14 -18.24 -0.56 -17.14
C ILE A 14 -18.59 0.63 -16.25
N ALA A 15 -19.88 0.99 -16.18
CA ALA A 15 -20.34 2.09 -15.34
C ALA A 15 -20.06 1.86 -13.85
N GLU A 16 -20.22 0.62 -13.35
CA GLU A 16 -19.85 0.27 -11.97
C GLU A 16 -18.35 0.40 -11.72
N VAL A 17 -17.50 -0.04 -12.66
CA VAL A 17 -16.04 0.11 -12.56
C VAL A 17 -15.63 1.58 -12.58
N GLU A 18 -16.22 2.40 -13.44
CA GLU A 18 -15.97 3.85 -13.48
C GLU A 18 -16.36 4.52 -12.17
N ASN A 19 -17.52 4.17 -11.61
CA ASN A 19 -17.99 4.67 -10.32
C ASN A 19 -17.06 4.26 -9.18
N LEU A 20 -16.67 2.99 -9.10
CA LEU A 20 -15.70 2.49 -8.12
C LEU A 20 -14.36 3.21 -8.24
N THR A 21 -13.88 3.44 -9.47
CA THR A 21 -12.62 4.17 -9.71
C THR A 21 -12.71 5.61 -9.21
N SER A 22 -13.84 6.28 -9.44
CA SER A 22 -14.10 7.64 -8.95
C SER A 22 -14.12 7.70 -7.42
N GLN A 23 -14.83 6.78 -6.78
CA GLN A 23 -14.91 6.69 -5.32
C GLN A 23 -13.55 6.42 -4.68
N VAL A 24 -12.74 5.55 -5.28
CA VAL A 24 -11.36 5.29 -4.81
C VAL A 24 -10.50 6.54 -4.92
N LYS A 25 -10.59 7.30 -6.02
CA LYS A 25 -9.87 8.58 -6.16
C LYS A 25 -10.28 9.58 -5.09
N GLN A 26 -11.58 9.75 -4.86
CA GLN A 26 -12.09 10.64 -3.81
C GLN A 26 -11.63 10.18 -2.42
N LEU A 27 -11.63 8.88 -2.14
CA LEU A 27 -11.10 8.34 -0.88
C LEU A 27 -9.61 8.62 -0.73
N ILE A 28 -8.81 8.51 -1.80
CA ILE A 28 -7.39 8.86 -1.76
C ILE A 28 -7.19 10.36 -1.48
N GLU A 29 -7.97 11.23 -2.12
CA GLU A 29 -7.90 12.69 -1.94
C GLU A 29 -8.36 13.14 -0.54
N LEU A 30 -9.41 12.49 -0.01
CA LEU A 30 -9.99 12.80 1.29
C LEU A 30 -9.29 12.10 2.44
N THR A 31 -8.53 11.04 2.18
CA THR A 31 -7.69 10.43 3.19
C THR A 31 -6.60 11.43 3.52
N PRO A 32 -6.57 12.02 4.74
CA PRO A 32 -5.47 12.87 5.11
C PRO A 32 -4.22 12.02 4.97
N THR A 33 -3.39 12.32 3.96
CA THR A 33 -2.05 11.76 3.86
C THR A 33 -1.46 12.00 5.24
N ARG A 34 -1.24 10.92 6.00
CA ARG A 34 -0.64 11.01 7.32
C ARG A 34 0.72 11.68 7.08
N ASN A 35 0.78 13.00 7.26
CA ASN A 35 1.92 13.88 6.94
C ASN A 35 3.17 13.57 7.78
N LYS A 36 3.08 12.52 8.59
CA LYS A 36 4.19 12.00 9.35
C LYS A 36 5.13 11.29 8.39
N VAL A 37 6.20 11.99 8.04
CA VAL A 37 7.30 11.49 7.21
C VAL A 37 7.88 10.19 7.79
N TRP A 38 7.95 10.08 9.13
CA TRP A 38 8.54 8.95 9.83
C TRP A 38 7.50 8.14 10.62
N LEU A 39 7.29 6.90 10.21
CA LEU A 39 6.28 5.99 10.73
C LEU A 39 6.89 5.01 11.74
N ARG A 40 6.12 4.67 12.78
CA ARG A 40 6.43 3.59 13.72
C ARG A 40 6.33 2.24 13.02
N PRO A 41 6.97 1.18 13.53
CA PRO A 41 6.91 -0.15 12.92
C PRO A 41 5.47 -0.64 12.70
N SER A 42 4.57 -0.40 13.65
CA SER A 42 3.15 -0.77 13.53
C SER A 42 2.41 -0.01 12.43
N GLU A 43 2.77 1.26 12.21
CA GLU A 43 2.14 2.11 11.18
C GLU A 43 2.58 1.65 9.78
N VAL A 44 3.87 1.35 9.59
CA VAL A 44 4.38 0.79 8.32
C VAL A 44 3.78 -0.58 8.06
N ALA A 45 3.71 -1.43 9.08
CA ALA A 45 3.16 -2.78 8.97
C ALA A 45 1.70 -2.76 8.47
N GLN A 46 0.90 -1.82 8.98
CA GLN A 46 -0.47 -1.60 8.51
C GLN A 46 -0.51 -1.20 7.03
N LEU A 47 0.40 -0.32 6.60
CA LEU A 47 0.42 0.16 5.21
C LEU A 47 0.83 -0.92 4.20
N ILE A 48 1.79 -1.78 4.56
CA ILE A 48 2.30 -2.82 3.66
C ILE A 48 1.63 -4.20 3.87
N GLY A 49 0.62 -4.28 4.73
CA GLY A 49 -0.18 -5.49 4.94
C GLY A 49 0.51 -6.62 5.71
N VAL A 50 1.36 -6.31 6.69
CA VAL A 50 2.10 -7.31 7.49
C VAL A 50 1.97 -7.05 9.00
N THR A 51 2.50 -7.96 9.82
CA THR A 51 2.57 -7.77 11.28
C THR A 51 3.76 -6.89 11.68
N TYR A 52 3.63 -6.14 12.77
CA TYR A 52 4.71 -5.27 13.26
C TYR A 52 6.03 -6.02 13.57
N ARG A 53 5.96 -7.32 13.91
CA ARG A 53 7.14 -8.17 14.17
C ARG A 53 7.93 -8.44 12.89
N GLN A 54 7.25 -8.54 11.75
CA GLN A 54 7.90 -8.76 10.45
C GLN A 54 8.74 -7.55 10.02
N ILE A 55 8.37 -6.34 10.43
CA ILE A 55 9.11 -5.11 10.08
C ILE A 55 10.55 -5.14 10.60
N ALA A 56 10.76 -5.60 11.85
CA ALA A 56 12.11 -5.72 12.40
C ALA A 56 12.95 -6.74 11.61
N ARG A 57 12.34 -7.89 11.28
CA ARG A 57 12.98 -8.93 10.47
C ARG A 57 13.32 -8.44 9.06
N TYR A 58 12.42 -7.69 8.43
CA TYR A 58 12.63 -7.13 7.09
C TYR A 58 13.77 -6.11 7.08
N ARG A 59 13.90 -5.30 8.13
CA ARG A 59 15.08 -4.43 8.31
C ARG A 59 16.37 -5.25 8.40
N GLU A 60 16.38 -6.31 9.21
CA GLU A 60 17.55 -7.20 9.37
C GLU A 60 17.89 -7.97 8.09
N GLN A 61 16.89 -8.29 7.27
CA GLN A 61 17.06 -8.92 5.95
C GLN A 61 17.51 -7.95 4.85
N GLY A 62 17.62 -6.66 5.14
CA GLY A 62 18.00 -5.65 4.15
C GLY A 62 16.90 -5.31 3.14
N ILE A 63 15.63 -5.64 3.43
CA ILE A 63 14.49 -5.24 2.58
C ILE A 63 14.34 -3.73 2.60
N PHE A 64 14.54 -3.09 3.76
CA PHE A 64 14.57 -1.63 3.86
C PHE A 64 16.01 -1.14 3.74
N LYS A 65 16.27 -0.19 2.85
CA LYS A 65 17.57 0.48 2.73
C LYS A 65 17.84 1.37 3.93
N VAL A 66 19.11 1.67 4.17
CA VAL A 66 19.57 2.46 5.33
C VAL A 66 18.93 3.85 5.38
N ASP A 67 18.60 4.45 4.24
CA ASP A 67 17.95 5.76 4.16
C ASP A 67 16.42 5.71 4.28
N SER A 68 15.84 4.51 4.36
CA SER A 68 14.41 4.26 4.55
C SER A 68 14.02 4.05 6.01
N TYR A 69 14.99 3.92 6.92
CA TYR A 69 14.73 3.84 8.35
C TYR A 69 15.76 4.62 9.17
N ARG A 70 15.38 4.97 10.40
CA ARG A 70 16.27 5.60 11.36
C ARG A 70 16.00 5.08 12.76
N PHE A 71 17.01 5.11 13.61
CA PHE A 71 16.81 4.89 15.05
C PHE A 71 16.52 6.24 15.72
N ASN A 72 15.38 6.35 16.41
CA ASN A 72 14.95 7.57 17.09
C ASN A 72 14.57 7.26 18.54
N GLY A 73 15.40 7.72 19.47
CA GLY A 73 15.26 7.47 20.91
C GLY A 73 15.45 5.98 21.25
N ASN A 74 14.35 5.23 21.31
CA ASN A 74 14.33 3.82 21.70
C ASN A 74 13.68 2.90 20.65
N ARG A 75 13.40 3.41 19.45
CA ARG A 75 12.68 2.66 18.41
C ARG A 75 13.20 2.98 17.02
N TYR A 76 13.00 2.06 16.10
CA TYR A 76 13.15 2.34 14.68
C TYR A 76 11.90 3.03 14.13
N GLU A 77 12.11 4.04 13.29
CA GLU A 77 11.08 4.68 12.47
C GLU A 77 11.43 4.51 11.00
N TYR A 78 10.44 4.56 10.13
CA TYR A 78 10.59 4.29 8.70
C TYR A 78 9.99 5.42 7.88
N HIS A 79 10.68 5.81 6.82
CA HIS A 79 10.21 6.86 5.94
C HIS A 79 8.97 6.37 5.16
N ASN A 80 7.88 7.11 5.20
CA ASN A 80 6.59 6.70 4.62
C ASN A 80 6.69 6.32 3.13
N VAL A 81 7.36 7.11 2.31
CA VAL A 81 7.54 6.82 0.87
C VAL A 81 8.62 5.77 0.61
N ARG A 82 9.85 5.99 1.11
CA ARG A 82 11.00 5.14 0.75
C ARG A 82 10.88 3.72 1.27
N ALA A 83 10.37 3.52 2.50
CA ALA A 83 10.23 2.18 3.06
C ALA A 83 9.16 1.35 2.33
N ILE A 84 8.09 1.97 1.85
CA ILE A 84 7.07 1.30 1.03
C ILE A 84 7.69 0.91 -0.32
N ALA A 85 8.34 1.85 -1.00
CA ALA A 85 8.99 1.59 -2.28
C ALA A 85 10.05 0.47 -2.18
N ASP A 86 10.86 0.47 -1.12
CA ASP A 86 11.83 -0.57 -0.85
C ASP A 86 11.16 -1.95 -0.67
N PHE A 87 10.08 -2.00 0.11
CA PHE A 87 9.32 -3.23 0.32
C PHE A 87 8.69 -3.77 -0.97
N GLU A 88 8.15 -2.90 -1.82
CA GLU A 88 7.57 -3.27 -3.12
C GLU A 88 8.65 -3.71 -4.12
N SER A 89 9.83 -3.11 -4.06
CA SER A 89 10.97 -3.42 -4.92
C SER A 89 11.69 -4.73 -4.56
N ARG A 90 11.31 -5.39 -3.45
CA ARG A 90 11.88 -6.69 -3.07
C ARG A 90 11.57 -7.70 -4.18
N LYS A 91 12.59 -8.17 -4.90
CA LYS A 91 12.40 -9.19 -5.94
C LYS A 91 11.77 -10.46 -5.32
N GLY A 92 10.58 -10.86 -5.78
CA GLY A 92 9.98 -12.18 -5.56
C GLY A 92 8.92 -12.31 -4.44
N GLY A 93 7.84 -11.51 -4.44
CA GLY A 93 6.90 -11.47 -3.32
C GLY A 93 5.43 -11.85 -3.55
N TYR A 94 4.92 -11.92 -4.79
CA TYR A 94 3.55 -12.33 -5.09
C TYR A 94 3.46 -13.00 -6.46
N GLU A 95 3.97 -14.22 -6.55
CA GLU A 95 3.33 -15.26 -7.38
C GLU A 95 2.51 -16.13 -6.43
N LYS A 96 1.19 -15.94 -6.44
CA LYS A 96 0.19 -16.96 -6.11
C LYS A 96 -1.04 -16.71 -6.95
#